data_AF-A0A9W6CB40-F1
#
_entry.id   AF-A0A9W6CB40-F1
#
_cell.length_a   1.000
_cell.length_b   1.000
_cell.length_c   1.000
_cell.angle_alpha   90.00
_cell.angle_beta   90.00
_cell.angle_gamma   90.00
#
_symmetry.space_group_name_H-M   'P 1'
#
loop_
_entity.id
_entity.type
_entity.pdbx_description
1 polymer ?
#
loop_
_entity_poly.entity_id
_entity_poly.type
_entity_poly.pdbx_seq_one_letter_code
_entity_poly.pdbx_strand_id
1 'polypeptide(L)' 'MHIVFFSTSDVFKAEEILNEKNIECKVVPTPVQDKAYCGVCVETQDRQAKTFMGDMEFEVLE' A
#
# COMPACT_ATOMS: atom_id res chain seq x y z
N MET A 1 9.19 2.43 -1.16
CA MET A 1 8.25 2.89 -0.12
C MET A 1 7.23 1.79 0.05
N HIS A 2 6.97 1.34 1.28
CA HIS A 2 6.01 0.27 1.55
C HIS A 2 4.78 0.87 2.22
N ILE A 3 3.62 0.72 1.58
CA ILE A 3 2.33 1.18 2.09
C ILE A 3 1.64 -0.05 2.70
N VAL A 4 1.59 -0.09 4.03
CA VAL A 4 1.05 -1.21 4.80
C VAL A 4 -0.39 -0.94 5.21
N PHE A 5 -1.22 -1.99 5.11
CA PHE A 5 -2.64 -1.92 5.35
C PHE A 5 -3.09 -2.95 6.39
N PHE A 6 -4.16 -2.64 7.10
CA PHE A 6 -4.77 -3.54 8.09
C PHE A 6 -5.68 -4.60 7.44
N SER A 7 -6.14 -4.36 6.21
CA SER A 7 -6.99 -5.27 5.45
C SER A 7 -6.42 -5.56 4.08
N THR A 8 -6.47 -6.83 3.67
CA THR A 8 -6.07 -7.25 2.32
C THR A 8 -6.94 -6.58 1.25
N SER A 9 -8.21 -6.29 1.55
CA SER A 9 -9.10 -5.59 0.61
C SER A 9 -8.60 -4.19 0.28
N ASP A 10 -7.97 -3.52 1.23
CA ASP A 10 -7.45 -2.16 1.04
C ASP A 10 -6.15 -2.18 0.23
N VAL A 11 -5.34 -3.23 0.35
CA VAL A 11 -4.15 -3.45 -0.50
C VAL A 11 -4.53 -3.53 -1.97
N PHE A 12 -5.54 -4.33 -2.30
CA PHE A 12 -5.98 -4.49 -3.69
C PHE A 12 -6.66 -3.22 -4.23
N LYS A 13 -7.48 -2.54 -3.42
CA LYS A 13 -8.04 -1.23 -3.81
C LYS A 13 -6.95 -0.20 -4.08
N ALA A 14 -5.93 -0.16 -3.23
CA ALA A 14 -4.80 0.73 -3.40
C ALA A 14 -4.03 0.44 -4.69
N GLU A 15 -3.78 -0.84 -4.99
CA GLU A 15 -3.19 -1.28 -6.25
C GLU A 15 -4.04 -0.85 -7.46
N GLU A 16 -5.36 -1.05 -7.42
CA GLU A 16 -6.27 -0.63 -8.49
C GLU A 16 -6.19 0.89 -8.74
N ILE A 17 -6.30 1.70 -7.67
CA ILE A 17 -6.22 3.17 -7.75
C ILE A 17 -4.88 3.61 -8.37
N LEU A 18 -3.76 2.99 -7.98
CA LEU A 18 -2.45 3.31 -8.52
C LEU A 18 -2.31 2.90 -9.98
N ASN A 19 -2.80 1.72 -10.35
CA ASN A 19 -2.81 1.25 -11.73
C ASN A 19 -3.64 2.17 -12.63
N GLU A 20 -4.82 2.64 -12.18
CA GLU A 20 -5.63 3.63 -12.91
C GLU A 20 -4.88 4.96 -13.12
N LYS A 21 -4.01 5.32 -12.18
CA LYS A 21 -3.14 6.51 -12.26
C LYS A 21 -1.84 6.28 -13.04
N ASN A 22 -1.63 5.10 -13.62
CA ASN A 22 -0.38 4.68 -14.27
C ASN A 22 0.84 4.77 -13.33
N ILE A 23 0.64 4.52 -12.03
CA ILE A 23 1.70 4.47 -11.03
C ILE A 23 2.15 3.03 -10.87
N GLU A 24 3.44 2.79 -11.11
CA GLU A 24 4.02 1.47 -10.93
C GLU A 24 4.03 1.09 -9.44
N CYS A 25 3.34 0.00 -9.12
CA CYS A 25 3.25 -0.55 -7.78
C CYS A 25 3.23 -2.09 -7.83
N LYS A 26 3.58 -2.72 -6.71
CA LYS A 26 3.60 -4.18 -6.55
C LYS A 26 3.09 -4.57 -5.18
N VAL A 27 2.25 -5.59 -5.11
CA VAL A 27 1.88 -6.20 -3.84
C VAL A 27 3.00 -7.14 -3.38
N VAL A 28 3.58 -6.87 -2.22
CA VAL A 28 4.69 -7.63 -1.63
C VAL A 28 4.34 -8.03 -0.19
N PRO A 29 4.98 -9.06 0.39
CA PRO A 29 4.83 -9.34 1.81
C PRO A 29 5.29 -8.15 2.66
N THR A 30 4.56 -7.88 3.74
CA THR A 30 4.88 -6.76 4.62
C THR A 30 6.24 -7.00 5.29
N PRO A 31 7.22 -6.07 5.17
CA PRO A 31 8.56 -6.27 5.71
C PRO A 31 8.61 -6.29 7.25
N VAL A 32 7.56 -5.83 7.93
CA VAL A 32 7.45 -5.79 9.40
C VAL A 32 6.27 -6.63 9.88
N GLN A 33 6.52 -7.51 10.85
CA GLN A 33 5.50 -8.39 11.44
C GLN A 33 5.05 -7.92 12.84
N ASP A 34 5.52 -6.76 13.30
CA ASP A 34 5.30 -6.25 14.66
C ASP A 34 3.87 -5.70 14.91
N LYS A 35 3.11 -5.41 13.86
CA LYS A 35 1.75 -4.86 13.95
C LYS A 35 0.74 -5.79 13.29
N ALA A 36 -0.54 -5.65 13.67
CA ALA A 36 -1.67 -6.43 13.14
C ALA A 36 -2.05 -6.03 11.69
N TYR A 37 -1.09 -6.11 10.77
CA TYR A 37 -1.30 -5.91 9.35
C TYR A 37 -1.83 -7.18 8.69
N CYS A 38 -2.41 -7.03 7.50
CA CYS A 38 -2.94 -8.15 6.73
C CYS A 38 -1.86 -9.07 6.10
N GLY A 39 -0.58 -8.81 6.39
CA GLY A 39 0.56 -9.61 5.93
C GLY A 39 1.11 -9.22 4.56
N VAL A 40 0.36 -8.43 3.77
CA VAL A 40 0.78 -7.93 2.46
C VAL A 40 0.64 -6.41 2.39
N CYS A 41 1.48 -5.77 1.58
CA CYS A 41 1.56 -4.33 1.44
C CYS A 41 1.83 -3.92 0.00
N VAL A 42 1.62 -2.64 -0.33
CA VAL A 42 1.94 -2.10 -1.66
C VAL A 42 3.33 -1.48 -1.63
N GLU A 43 4.26 -2.03 -2.39
CA GLU A 43 5.55 -1.42 -2.69
C GLU A 43 5.41 -0.52 -3.91
N THR A 44 5.87 0.72 -3.78
CA THR A 44 6.00 1.64 -4.91
C THR A 44 7.21 2.55 -4.71
N GLN A 45 7.74 3.05 -5.82
CA GLN A 45 8.77 4.09 -5.83
C GLN A 45 8.17 5.49 -5.89
N ASP A 46 6.87 5.61 -6.18
CA ASP A 46 6.20 6.89 -6.33
C ASP A 46 5.71 7.44 -4.97
N ARG A 47 6.25 8.59 -4.57
CA ARG A 47 5.87 9.27 -3.32
C ARG A 47 4.48 9.90 -3.38
N GLN A 48 3.92 10.08 -4.57
CA GLN A 48 2.56 10.60 -4.76
C GLN A 48 1.50 9.53 -4.51
N ALA A 49 1.88 8.24 -4.52
CA ALA A 49 0.97 7.12 -4.30
C ALA A 49 0.11 7.28 -3.03
N LYS A 50 0.73 7.70 -1.93
CA LYS A 50 0.05 7.96 -0.64
C LYS A 50 -1.02 9.06 -0.71
N THR A 51 -0.90 10.00 -1.64
CA THR A 51 -1.85 11.10 -1.81
C THR A 51 -3.18 10.61 -2.40
N PHE A 52 -3.14 9.52 -3.17
CA PHE A 52 -4.35 8.93 -3.76
C PHE A 52 -5.11 8.04 -2.77
N MET A 53 -4.47 7.63 -1.68
CA MET A 53 -5.01 6.69 -0.69
C MET A 53 -5.49 7.39 0.58
N GLY A 54 -5.51 8.73 0.64
CA GLY A 54 -5.70 9.50 1.88
C GLY A 54 -6.97 9.22 2.70
N ASP A 55 -7.98 8.57 2.11
CA ASP A 55 -9.21 8.14 2.80
C ASP A 55 -9.08 6.74 3.44
N MET A 56 -8.00 6.03 3.19
CA MET A 56 -7.77 4.65 3.63
C MET A 56 -6.92 4.63 4.90
N GLU A 57 -7.13 3.64 5.77
CA GLU A 57 -6.28 3.41 6.93
C GLU A 57 -5.01 2.64 6.52
N PHE A 58 -3.92 3.36 6.33
CA PHE A 58 -2.61 2.80 5.98
C PHE A 58 -1.48 3.48 6.75
N GLU A 59 -0.35 2.78 6.87
CA GLU A 59 0.92 3.39 7.27
C GLU A 59 1.95 3.30 6.14
N VAL A 60 2.93 4.20 6.18
CA VAL A 60 4.04 4.21 5.22
C VAL A 60 5.32 3.86 5.96
N LEU A 61 6.02 2.84 5.47
CA LEU A 61 7.32 2.42 5.95
C LEU A 61 8.38 2.75 4.88
N GLU A 62 9.46 3.41 5.32
CA GLU A 62 10.65 3.73 4.54
C GLU A 62 11.78 2.75 4.83
#